data_AF-A0A8H5TX02-F1
#
_entry.id   AF-A0A8H5TX02-F1
#
_cell.length_a   1.000
_cell.length_b   1.000
_cell.length_c   1.000
_cell.angle_alpha   90.00
_cell.angle_beta   90.00
_cell.angle_gamma   90.00
#
_symmetry.space_group_name_H-M   'P 1'
#
loop_
_entity.id
_entity.type
_entity.pdbx_description
1 polymer ?
#
loop_
_entity_poly.entity_id
_entity_poly.type
_entity_poly.pdbx_seq_one_letter_code
_entity_poly.pdbx_strand_id
1 'polypeptide(L)'
;MPSPGSHQVVSLETLPPDVLLPIVTSLPGLDTLWNLMKASPQVWRLFNDHAITIVDGILSGPDAILAPWIANAVRALILVRSGAYPFRNLYDLQIRFLHSLFPQLPWGGSGRKLDTIILNRKSLSDATPTVAVMRSVVSAACQISALARAFLTSCLERVRDPSFRPLHPVDPDDHYTYFPRPDPDGKRTRAWNQEFRGEPVKVADAGQPTWLEEMRAVRALWAIQIVGEMRRHKDSLQWPIEDVERLSLMNAADFASDVEGNQAMASEEVSSVMDYLETLEDLGQYEHYRLRRPVSCSGWITALPNCSPMCTTVLHYRKDGTSFIRGEQTLDYKWGRTKGNLDQSASGISLFDYLSKPRFRPRGCGSPIEGVKFNSFRPLGFAFWDMWRMYLLGMHSPAGRHWLMNETKYFYAWESVLPPDEVTSIKAGLRQKFQNEMEERRQEAQRRNQE
;
A
#
# COMPACT_ATOMS: atom_id res chain seq x y z
N MET A 1 -14.42 6.59 -65.61
CA MET A 1 -13.42 6.11 -64.65
C MET A 1 -13.44 7.04 -63.45
N PRO A 2 -14.03 6.67 -62.30
CA PRO A 2 -14.01 7.51 -61.12
C PRO A 2 -12.60 7.50 -60.51
N SER A 3 -12.12 8.67 -60.09
CA SER A 3 -10.84 8.83 -59.41
C SER A 3 -10.76 7.97 -58.14
N PRO A 4 -9.61 7.33 -57.84
CA PRO A 4 -9.45 6.61 -56.59
C PRO A 4 -9.54 7.63 -55.44
N GLY A 5 -10.58 7.49 -54.62
CA GLY A 5 -10.78 8.31 -53.43
C GLY A 5 -9.56 8.20 -52.54
N SER A 6 -8.93 9.33 -52.27
CA SER A 6 -7.92 9.45 -51.22
C SER A 6 -8.59 9.05 -49.91
N HIS A 7 -8.30 7.85 -49.40
CA HIS A 7 -8.62 7.50 -48.02
C HIS A 7 -7.85 8.48 -47.14
N GLN A 8 -8.53 9.53 -46.69
CA GLN A 8 -8.00 10.46 -45.71
C GLN A 8 -7.70 9.63 -44.47
N VAL A 9 -6.41 9.46 -44.17
CA VAL A 9 -5.97 8.71 -42.99
C VAL A 9 -6.55 9.43 -41.79
N VAL A 10 -7.51 8.78 -41.12
CA VAL A 10 -8.14 9.31 -39.91
C VAL A 10 -7.05 9.46 -38.87
N SER A 11 -6.69 10.70 -38.57
CA SER A 11 -5.66 11.05 -37.61
C SER A 11 -6.27 11.88 -36.48
N LEU A 12 -5.79 11.68 -35.26
CA LEU A 12 -6.17 12.52 -34.12
C LEU A 12 -5.92 14.01 -34.41
N GLU A 13 -4.93 14.34 -35.23
CA GLU A 13 -4.58 15.71 -35.67
C GLU A 13 -5.61 16.37 -36.59
N THR A 14 -6.64 15.63 -37.02
CA THR A 14 -7.69 16.14 -37.92
C THR A 14 -9.06 16.22 -37.25
N LEU A 15 -9.18 15.74 -36.01
CA LEU A 15 -10.46 15.74 -35.30
C LEU A 15 -10.79 17.14 -34.77
N PRO A 16 -12.03 17.61 -34.83
CA PRO A 16 -12.41 18.89 -34.22
C PRO A 16 -12.31 18.82 -32.68
N PRO A 17 -12.04 19.96 -31.99
CA PRO A 17 -11.94 20.02 -30.53
C PRO A 17 -13.14 19.41 -29.79
N ASP A 18 -14.35 19.59 -30.31
CA ASP A 18 -15.59 19.07 -29.72
C ASP A 18 -15.67 17.54 -29.70
N VAL A 19 -14.99 16.87 -30.63
CA VAL A 19 -14.89 15.40 -30.67
C VAL A 19 -13.69 14.94 -29.86
N LEU A 20 -12.58 15.68 -29.92
CA LEU A 20 -11.36 15.32 -29.22
C LEU A 20 -11.49 15.47 -27.69
N LEU A 21 -12.24 16.46 -27.21
CA LEU A 21 -12.41 16.72 -25.78
C LEU A 21 -13.04 15.54 -25.03
N PRO A 22 -14.19 14.98 -25.45
CA PRO A 22 -14.75 13.76 -24.87
C PRO A 22 -13.76 12.59 -24.84
N ILE A 23 -13.04 12.36 -25.94
CA ILE A 23 -12.06 11.27 -26.06
C ILE A 23 -10.94 11.44 -25.04
N VAL A 24 -10.38 12.65 -24.94
CA VAL A 24 -9.27 12.95 -24.02
C VAL A 24 -9.76 12.93 -22.55
N THR A 25 -10.99 13.37 -22.27
CA THR A 25 -11.57 13.30 -20.91
C THR A 25 -11.88 11.87 -20.46
N SER A 26 -12.06 10.94 -21.40
CA SER A 26 -12.32 9.51 -21.14
C SER A 26 -11.04 8.66 -21.07
N LEU A 27 -9.86 9.28 -21.05
CA LEU A 27 -8.62 8.54 -20.87
C LEU A 27 -8.57 7.88 -19.48
N PRO A 28 -7.95 6.70 -19.36
CA PRO A 28 -7.98 5.93 -18.12
C PRO A 28 -7.08 6.50 -17.01
N GLY A 29 -6.09 7.33 -17.36
CA GLY A 29 -5.12 7.86 -16.41
C GLY A 29 -4.32 9.05 -16.95
N LEU A 30 -3.74 9.82 -16.02
CA LEU A 30 -2.95 11.02 -16.35
C LEU A 30 -1.58 10.68 -16.97
N ASP A 31 -1.04 9.50 -16.72
CA ASP A 31 0.16 9.00 -17.41
C ASP A 31 -0.10 8.79 -18.91
N THR A 32 -1.28 8.25 -19.24
CA THR A 32 -1.74 8.09 -20.62
C THR A 32 -1.97 9.45 -21.29
N LEU A 33 -2.59 10.39 -20.57
CA LEU A 33 -2.74 11.77 -21.04
C LEU A 33 -1.38 12.41 -21.36
N TRP A 34 -0.39 12.27 -20.48
CA TRP A 34 0.94 12.83 -20.71
C TRP A 34 1.59 12.30 -21.99
N ASN A 35 1.52 10.99 -22.20
CA ASN A 35 2.06 10.36 -23.41
C ASN A 35 1.32 10.81 -24.66
N LEU A 36 -0.02 10.93 -24.59
CA LEU A 36 -0.83 11.40 -25.71
C LEU A 36 -0.54 12.86 -26.05
N MET A 37 -0.44 13.73 -25.05
CA MET A 37 -0.05 15.13 -25.22
C MET A 37 1.32 15.24 -25.90
N LYS A 38 2.29 14.40 -25.51
CA LYS A 38 3.61 14.38 -26.14
C LYS A 38 3.58 13.87 -27.60
N ALA A 39 2.67 12.96 -27.91
CA ALA A 39 2.53 12.39 -29.24
C ALA A 39 1.72 13.27 -30.20
N SER A 40 0.82 14.11 -29.68
CA SER A 40 -0.13 14.89 -30.47
C SER A 40 -0.11 16.39 -30.11
N PRO A 41 0.38 17.27 -31.01
CA PRO A 41 0.31 18.72 -30.84
C PRO A 41 -1.13 19.23 -30.69
N GLN A 42 -2.11 18.61 -31.35
CA GLN A 42 -3.50 19.01 -31.21
C GLN A 42 -4.05 18.72 -29.82
N VAL A 43 -3.78 17.54 -29.25
CA VAL A 43 -4.15 17.23 -27.86
C VAL A 43 -3.44 18.16 -26.88
N TRP A 44 -2.18 18.53 -27.15
CA TRP A 44 -1.46 19.51 -26.34
C TRP A 44 -2.14 20.89 -26.32
N ARG A 45 -2.62 21.38 -27.47
CA ARG A 45 -3.38 22.65 -27.56
C ARG A 45 -4.72 22.54 -26.84
N LEU A 46 -5.47 21.48 -27.10
CA LEU A 46 -6.75 21.19 -26.42
C LEU A 46 -6.58 21.18 -24.90
N PHE A 47 -5.49 20.57 -24.41
CA PHE A 47 -5.18 20.58 -22.99
C PHE A 47 -4.99 21.99 -22.44
N ASN A 48 -4.29 22.87 -23.16
CA ASN A 48 -4.07 24.24 -22.69
C ASN A 48 -5.39 25.01 -22.52
N ASP A 49 -6.37 24.76 -23.39
CA ASP A 49 -7.66 25.46 -23.36
C ASP A 49 -8.64 24.83 -22.35
N HIS A 50 -8.50 23.54 -22.05
CA HIS A 50 -9.46 22.78 -21.24
C HIS A 50 -8.83 21.99 -20.08
N ALA A 51 -7.68 22.42 -19.57
CA ALA A 51 -6.85 21.66 -18.61
C ALA A 51 -7.63 21.13 -17.39
N ILE A 52 -8.43 21.97 -16.73
CA ILE A 52 -9.20 21.59 -15.54
C ILE A 52 -10.26 20.54 -15.90
N THR A 53 -10.99 20.76 -16.99
CA THR A 53 -12.03 19.84 -17.46
C THR A 53 -11.45 18.48 -17.83
N ILE A 54 -10.30 18.46 -18.52
CA ILE A 54 -9.62 17.23 -18.91
C ILE A 54 -9.11 16.46 -17.69
N VAL A 55 -8.35 17.11 -16.81
CA VAL A 55 -7.76 16.44 -15.65
C VAL A 55 -8.84 15.95 -14.68
N ASP A 56 -9.82 16.79 -14.34
CA ASP A 56 -10.88 16.38 -13.41
C ASP A 56 -11.82 15.33 -14.04
N GLY A 57 -12.03 15.39 -15.36
CA GLY A 57 -12.75 14.38 -16.13
C GLY A 57 -12.07 13.00 -16.06
N ILE A 58 -10.76 12.93 -16.25
CA ILE A 58 -9.98 11.70 -16.11
C ILE A 58 -10.00 11.19 -14.66
N LEU A 59 -9.86 12.09 -13.68
CA LEU A 59 -9.82 11.73 -12.26
C LEU A 59 -11.16 11.26 -11.69
N SER A 60 -12.28 11.64 -12.31
CA SER A 60 -13.65 11.32 -11.84
C SER A 60 -14.42 10.42 -12.81
N GLY A 61 -13.82 10.09 -13.95
CA GLY A 61 -14.46 9.36 -15.03
C GLY A 61 -14.72 7.90 -14.68
N PRO A 62 -15.65 7.24 -15.41
CA PRO A 62 -15.93 5.82 -15.23
C PRO A 62 -14.72 4.93 -15.52
N ASP A 63 -13.84 5.39 -16.42
CA ASP A 63 -12.64 4.67 -16.86
C ASP A 63 -11.40 4.98 -15.98
N ALA A 64 -11.56 5.77 -14.92
CA ALA A 64 -10.47 6.17 -14.04
C ALA A 64 -9.78 4.96 -13.39
N ILE A 65 -8.48 4.80 -13.66
CA ILE A 65 -7.62 3.80 -13.03
C ILE A 65 -7.32 4.18 -11.58
N LEU A 66 -7.17 5.47 -11.28
CA LEU A 66 -6.85 5.93 -9.93
C LEU A 66 -8.06 5.75 -9.01
N ALA A 67 -7.82 5.22 -7.81
CA ALA A 67 -8.83 5.18 -6.77
C ALA A 67 -9.22 6.61 -6.32
N PRO A 68 -10.45 6.85 -5.84
CA PRO A 68 -10.93 8.18 -5.49
C PRO A 68 -10.03 8.96 -4.51
N TRP A 69 -9.49 8.29 -3.50
CA TRP A 69 -8.56 8.91 -2.53
C TRP A 69 -7.22 9.28 -3.15
N ILE A 70 -6.73 8.50 -4.11
CA ILE A 70 -5.51 8.82 -4.88
C ILE A 70 -5.80 10.01 -5.81
N ALA A 71 -6.96 10.04 -6.47
CA ALA A 71 -7.39 11.19 -7.25
C ALA A 71 -7.48 12.47 -6.38
N ASN A 72 -7.91 12.33 -5.12
CA ASN A 72 -7.90 13.42 -4.15
C ASN A 72 -6.47 13.92 -3.83
N ALA A 73 -5.49 13.01 -3.75
CA ALA A 73 -4.06 13.35 -3.66
C ALA A 73 -3.57 14.17 -4.87
N VAL A 74 -3.97 13.80 -6.08
CA VAL A 74 -3.66 14.59 -7.28
C VAL A 74 -4.24 16.01 -7.18
N ARG A 75 -5.50 16.14 -6.75
CA ARG A 75 -6.15 17.44 -6.56
C ARG A 75 -5.45 18.29 -5.51
N ALA A 76 -5.03 17.70 -4.40
CA ALA A 76 -4.26 18.40 -3.38
C ALA A 76 -2.95 18.95 -3.95
N LEU A 77 -2.23 18.15 -4.74
CA LEU A 77 -1.00 18.62 -5.37
C LEU A 77 -1.24 19.80 -6.33
N ILE A 78 -2.34 19.79 -7.10
CA ILE A 78 -2.72 20.94 -7.96
C ILE A 78 -2.89 22.20 -7.12
N LEU A 79 -3.62 22.11 -5.99
CA LEU A 79 -3.90 23.26 -5.13
C LEU A 79 -2.63 23.78 -4.46
N VAL A 80 -1.78 22.89 -3.93
CA VAL A 80 -0.49 23.24 -3.32
C VAL A 80 0.40 23.96 -4.33
N ARG A 81 0.56 23.41 -5.54
CA ARG A 81 1.37 24.04 -6.60
C ARG A 81 0.77 25.34 -7.15
N SER A 82 -0.51 25.59 -6.91
CA SER A 82 -1.19 26.86 -7.27
C SER A 82 -1.13 27.90 -6.14
N GLY A 83 -0.56 27.56 -4.98
CA GLY A 83 -0.51 28.45 -3.80
C GLY A 83 -1.83 28.55 -3.02
N ALA A 84 -2.82 27.69 -3.31
CA ALA A 84 -4.13 27.71 -2.67
C ALA A 84 -4.21 26.88 -1.36
N TYR A 85 -3.13 26.18 -1.00
CA TYR A 85 -2.91 25.36 0.20
C TYR A 85 -4.19 24.85 0.91
N PRO A 86 -4.65 23.62 0.64
CA PRO A 86 -5.96 23.13 1.13
C PRO A 86 -6.00 22.76 2.62
N PHE A 87 -4.90 22.92 3.35
CA PHE A 87 -4.71 22.43 4.72
C PHE A 87 -4.41 23.61 5.64
N ARG A 88 -5.07 23.67 6.81
CA ARG A 88 -4.93 24.81 7.74
C ARG A 88 -3.77 24.68 8.71
N ASN A 89 -3.31 23.46 8.94
CA ASN A 89 -2.28 23.10 9.92
C ASN A 89 -1.72 21.71 9.62
N LEU A 90 -0.73 21.27 10.41
CA LEU A 90 -0.10 19.96 10.23
C LEU A 90 -1.10 18.81 10.48
N TYR A 91 -2.03 18.99 11.41
CA TYR A 91 -3.08 18.02 11.70
C TYR A 91 -4.01 17.75 10.50
N ASP A 92 -4.43 18.80 9.79
CA ASP A 92 -5.23 18.68 8.56
C ASP A 92 -4.48 17.85 7.50
N LEU A 93 -3.18 18.11 7.32
CA LEU A 93 -2.33 17.37 6.39
C LEU A 93 -2.15 15.91 6.82
N GLN A 94 -1.71 15.63 8.04
CA GLN A 94 -1.37 14.28 8.48
C GLN A 94 -2.61 13.43 8.72
N ILE A 95 -3.53 13.92 9.55
CA ILE A 95 -4.61 13.11 10.13
C ILE A 95 -5.85 13.14 9.25
N ARG A 96 -6.26 14.31 8.76
CA ARG A 96 -7.49 14.43 7.94
C ARG A 96 -7.28 14.16 6.45
N PHE A 97 -6.03 14.18 5.98
CA PHE A 97 -5.72 13.99 4.57
C PHE A 97 -4.81 12.77 4.30
N LEU A 98 -3.54 12.78 4.72
CA LEU A 98 -2.61 11.69 4.41
C LEU A 98 -3.08 10.35 4.96
N HIS A 99 -3.56 10.32 6.21
CA HIS A 99 -4.10 9.11 6.81
C HIS A 99 -5.28 8.53 6.01
N SER A 100 -6.10 9.38 5.38
CA SER A 100 -7.23 8.94 4.56
C SER A 100 -6.84 8.23 3.26
N LEU A 101 -5.58 8.36 2.81
CA LEU A 101 -5.06 7.62 1.67
C LEU A 101 -4.84 6.13 2.00
N PHE A 102 -4.79 5.79 3.29
CA PHE A 102 -4.42 4.47 3.78
C PHE A 102 -5.56 3.80 4.57
N PRO A 103 -5.51 2.46 4.68
CA PRO A 103 -6.53 1.67 5.39
C PRO A 103 -6.74 2.14 6.82
N GLN A 104 -7.99 2.38 7.17
CA GLN A 104 -8.42 2.68 8.54
C GLN A 104 -8.77 1.35 9.22
N LEU A 105 -7.99 0.90 10.21
CA LEU A 105 -8.34 -0.30 10.95
C LEU A 105 -9.66 -0.09 11.72
N PRO A 106 -10.64 -1.02 11.66
CA PRO A 106 -11.88 -0.91 12.41
C PRO A 106 -11.75 -1.21 13.91
N TRP A 107 -10.54 -1.49 14.43
CA TRP A 107 -10.34 -1.97 15.80
C TRP A 107 -9.85 -0.85 16.73
N GLY A 108 -10.80 -0.26 17.46
CA GLY A 108 -10.49 0.66 18.54
C GLY A 108 -11.60 1.66 18.84
N GLY A 109 -12.80 1.19 19.22
CA GLY A 109 -13.78 1.86 20.12
C GLY A 109 -14.35 3.25 19.76
N SER A 110 -13.78 3.99 18.83
CA SER A 110 -14.19 5.31 18.42
C SER A 110 -14.69 5.21 16.99
N GLY A 111 -15.97 4.87 16.82
CA GLY A 111 -16.69 4.93 15.56
C GLY A 111 -16.82 6.35 14.96
N ARG A 112 -15.93 7.29 15.34
CA ARG A 112 -15.82 8.58 14.67
C ARG A 112 -15.10 8.36 13.35
N LYS A 113 -15.88 8.24 12.28
CA LYS A 113 -15.41 8.49 10.92
C LYS A 113 -14.75 9.86 10.92
N LEU A 114 -13.42 9.89 10.79
CA LEU A 114 -12.67 11.13 10.81
C LEU A 114 -13.17 12.03 9.67
N ASP A 115 -13.40 13.31 9.95
CA ASP A 115 -13.84 14.26 8.93
C ASP A 115 -12.70 14.47 7.91
N THR A 116 -12.80 13.75 6.80
CA THR A 116 -11.74 13.65 5.80
C THR A 116 -11.82 14.82 4.83
N ILE A 117 -10.68 15.40 4.47
CA ILE A 117 -10.63 16.50 3.51
C ILE A 117 -10.83 15.95 2.09
N ILE A 118 -11.97 16.27 1.47
CA ILE A 118 -12.30 15.91 0.10
C ILE A 118 -12.22 17.14 -0.79
N LEU A 119 -11.36 17.09 -1.79
CA LEU A 119 -11.16 18.13 -2.80
C LEU A 119 -11.92 17.74 -4.06
N ASN A 120 -12.68 18.67 -4.62
CA ASN A 120 -13.51 18.43 -5.79
C ASN A 120 -13.18 19.42 -6.91
N ARG A 121 -13.88 19.29 -8.04
CA ARG A 121 -13.73 20.19 -9.19
C ARG A 121 -13.89 21.66 -8.80
N LYS A 122 -14.81 21.98 -7.90
CA LYS A 122 -15.07 23.35 -7.47
C LYS A 122 -13.84 23.93 -6.76
N SER A 123 -13.19 23.17 -5.89
CA SER A 123 -11.92 23.57 -5.26
C SER A 123 -10.85 23.93 -6.30
N LEU A 124 -10.76 23.17 -7.40
CA LEU A 124 -9.83 23.46 -8.49
C LEU A 124 -10.24 24.72 -9.27
N SER A 125 -11.53 24.88 -9.58
CA SER A 125 -12.03 26.07 -10.27
C SER A 125 -11.81 27.34 -9.46
N ASP A 126 -12.05 27.29 -8.15
CA ASP A 126 -11.89 28.43 -7.23
C ASP A 126 -10.41 28.85 -7.12
N ALA A 127 -9.48 27.89 -7.20
CA ALA A 127 -8.04 28.16 -7.17
C ALA A 127 -7.47 28.69 -8.50
N THR A 128 -8.21 28.56 -9.61
CA THR A 128 -7.79 28.98 -10.96
C THR A 128 -6.34 28.56 -11.33
N PRO A 129 -5.99 27.27 -11.24
CA PRO A 129 -4.63 26.80 -11.48
C PRO A 129 -4.18 27.15 -12.90
N THR A 130 -2.95 27.65 -13.03
CA THR A 130 -2.39 27.94 -14.36
C THR A 130 -2.20 26.64 -15.16
N VAL A 131 -2.27 26.74 -16.48
CA VAL A 131 -2.00 25.61 -17.38
C VAL A 131 -0.60 25.01 -17.14
N ALA A 132 0.37 25.82 -16.73
CA ALA A 132 1.71 25.35 -16.37
C ALA A 132 1.68 24.43 -15.13
N VAL A 133 0.90 24.77 -14.11
CA VAL A 133 0.69 23.91 -12.93
C VAL A 133 0.01 22.60 -13.34
N MET A 134 -1.04 22.68 -14.15
CA MET A 134 -1.77 21.49 -14.61
C MET A 134 -0.84 20.53 -15.39
N ARG A 135 -0.04 21.05 -16.33
CA ARG A 135 0.97 20.24 -17.05
C ARG A 135 2.00 19.63 -16.12
N SER A 136 2.48 20.39 -15.13
CA SER A 136 3.43 19.92 -14.13
C SER A 136 2.88 18.74 -13.32
N VAL A 137 1.59 18.79 -12.94
CA VAL A 137 0.94 17.68 -12.22
C VAL A 137 0.73 16.46 -13.10
N VAL A 138 0.30 16.63 -14.36
CA VAL A 138 0.17 15.52 -15.31
C VAL A 138 1.53 14.84 -15.54
N SER A 139 2.61 15.62 -15.68
CA SER A 139 3.97 15.09 -15.75
C SER A 139 4.36 14.33 -14.47
N ALA A 140 4.03 14.85 -13.29
CA ALA A 140 4.32 14.19 -12.02
C ALA A 140 3.56 12.86 -11.89
N ALA A 141 2.30 12.80 -12.32
CA ALA A 141 1.53 11.56 -12.35
C ALA A 141 2.19 10.50 -13.27
N CYS A 142 2.67 10.89 -14.45
CA CYS A 142 3.43 9.98 -15.32
C CYS A 142 4.72 9.48 -14.66
N GLN A 143 5.43 10.33 -13.91
CA GLN A 143 6.64 9.95 -13.18
C GLN A 143 6.33 8.98 -12.04
N ILE A 144 5.28 9.26 -11.27
CA ILE A 144 4.81 8.39 -10.18
C ILE A 144 4.42 7.02 -10.71
N SER A 145 3.68 6.93 -11.82
CA SER A 145 3.34 5.65 -12.45
C SER A 145 4.59 4.88 -12.89
N ALA A 146 5.59 5.57 -13.48
CA ALA A 146 6.85 4.93 -13.87
C ALA A 146 7.63 4.40 -12.65
N LEU A 147 7.72 5.18 -11.58
CA LEU A 147 8.41 4.77 -10.36
C LEU A 147 7.69 3.65 -9.62
N ALA A 148 6.37 3.67 -9.55
CA ALA A 148 5.60 2.57 -8.97
C ALA A 148 5.94 1.25 -9.70
N ARG A 149 6.00 1.29 -11.03
CA ARG A 149 6.38 0.11 -11.84
C ARG A 149 7.82 -0.32 -11.59
N ALA A 150 8.78 0.62 -11.55
CA ALA A 150 10.18 0.29 -11.29
C ALA A 150 10.40 -0.28 -9.88
N PHE A 151 9.76 0.31 -8.87
CA PHE A 151 9.76 -0.20 -7.49
C PHE A 151 9.21 -1.62 -7.42
N LEU A 152 8.01 -1.85 -7.97
CA LEU A 152 7.40 -3.18 -7.94
C LEU A 152 8.21 -4.20 -8.75
N THR A 153 8.86 -3.77 -9.83
CA THR A 153 9.79 -4.63 -10.60
C THR A 153 10.96 -5.06 -9.72
N SER A 154 11.58 -4.14 -8.99
CA SER A 154 12.65 -4.45 -8.03
C SER A 154 12.19 -5.45 -6.96
N CYS A 155 11.01 -5.25 -6.39
CA CYS A 155 10.44 -6.20 -5.42
C CYS A 155 10.19 -7.58 -6.05
N LEU A 156 9.71 -7.63 -7.29
CA LEU A 156 9.49 -8.88 -8.03
C LEU A 156 10.80 -9.61 -8.33
N GLU A 157 11.86 -8.89 -8.70
CA GLU A 157 13.19 -9.47 -8.90
C GLU A 157 13.68 -10.17 -7.63
N ARG A 158 13.49 -9.55 -6.46
CA ARG A 158 13.87 -10.13 -5.17
C ARG A 158 13.12 -11.41 -4.83
N VAL A 159 11.80 -11.49 -5.06
CA VAL A 159 11.02 -12.70 -4.76
C VAL A 159 11.12 -13.78 -5.85
N ARG A 160 11.62 -13.43 -7.04
CA ARG A 160 11.95 -14.37 -8.12
C ARG A 160 13.37 -14.92 -8.01
N ASP A 161 14.23 -14.28 -7.21
CA ASP A 161 15.59 -14.75 -7.00
C ASP A 161 15.57 -16.15 -6.37
N PRO A 162 16.38 -17.11 -6.87
CA PRO A 162 16.48 -18.45 -6.27
C PRO A 162 16.87 -18.47 -4.78
N SER A 163 17.47 -17.39 -4.25
CA SER A 163 17.76 -17.23 -2.83
C SER A 163 16.50 -16.97 -2.00
N PHE A 164 15.43 -16.45 -2.59
CA PHE A 164 14.13 -16.32 -1.92
C PHE A 164 13.49 -17.70 -1.80
N ARG A 165 13.79 -18.37 -0.68
CA ARG A 165 13.44 -19.77 -0.45
C ARG A 165 12.72 -19.94 0.89
N PRO A 166 11.45 -19.51 1.00
CA PRO A 166 10.68 -19.69 2.21
C PRO A 166 10.55 -21.17 2.55
N LEU A 167 10.61 -21.48 3.84
CA LEU A 167 10.54 -22.83 4.37
C LEU A 167 9.19 -23.06 5.06
N HIS A 168 8.61 -24.25 4.88
CA HIS A 168 7.50 -24.75 5.69
C HIS A 168 7.97 -25.92 6.56
N PRO A 169 7.38 -26.14 7.73
CA PRO A 169 7.65 -27.36 8.50
C PRO A 169 7.31 -28.61 7.69
N VAL A 170 8.17 -29.63 7.75
CA VAL A 170 7.98 -30.94 7.08
C VAL A 170 6.73 -31.65 7.64
N ASP A 171 6.53 -31.59 8.95
CA ASP A 171 5.30 -32.08 9.57
C ASP A 171 4.21 -30.99 9.44
N PRO A 172 3.08 -31.26 8.76
CA PRO A 172 1.99 -30.29 8.63
C PRO A 172 1.35 -29.90 9.98
N ASP A 173 1.50 -30.73 11.02
CA ASP A 173 1.03 -30.45 12.38
C ASP A 173 2.02 -29.63 13.20
N ASP A 174 3.24 -29.39 12.68
CA ASP A 174 4.21 -28.49 13.27
C ASP A 174 3.85 -27.04 12.97
N HIS A 175 3.66 -26.29 14.05
CA HIS A 175 3.37 -24.87 14.02
C HIS A 175 3.74 -24.27 15.38
N TYR A 176 4.06 -22.98 15.41
CA TYR A 176 4.27 -22.31 16.69
C TYR A 176 3.00 -22.36 17.52
N THR A 177 3.05 -23.08 18.65
CA THR A 177 1.87 -23.31 19.47
C THR A 177 1.66 -22.17 20.44
N TYR A 178 0.39 -21.77 20.61
CA TYR A 178 -0.01 -20.76 21.59
C TYR A 178 0.08 -21.23 23.05
N PHE A 179 0.08 -22.54 23.26
CA PHE A 179 0.37 -23.17 24.54
C PHE A 179 1.73 -23.85 24.46
N PRO A 180 2.57 -23.78 25.50
CA PRO A 180 3.84 -24.49 25.45
C PRO A 180 3.58 -25.98 25.23
N ARG A 181 4.01 -26.54 24.10
CA ARG A 181 4.02 -27.99 23.96
C ARG A 181 4.99 -28.53 25.02
N PRO A 182 4.63 -29.60 25.74
CA PRO A 182 5.63 -30.39 26.43
C PRO A 182 6.55 -30.95 25.34
N ASP A 183 7.84 -30.62 25.44
CA ASP A 183 8.93 -31.41 24.87
C ASP A 183 8.70 -32.90 25.25
N PRO A 184 9.19 -33.91 24.51
CA PRO A 184 9.27 -35.31 24.96
C PRO A 184 9.56 -35.52 26.45
N ASP A 185 10.34 -34.63 27.09
CA ASP A 185 10.64 -34.63 28.53
C ASP A 185 9.56 -33.99 29.44
N GLY A 186 8.41 -33.60 28.91
CA GLY A 186 7.32 -32.91 29.62
C GLY A 186 7.54 -31.41 29.85
N LYS A 187 8.63 -30.83 29.34
CA LYS A 187 9.00 -29.41 29.55
C LYS A 187 8.29 -28.48 28.57
N ARG A 188 7.75 -27.38 29.07
CA ARG A 188 7.01 -26.38 28.29
C ARG A 188 7.95 -25.52 27.43
N THR A 189 7.96 -25.71 26.10
CA THR A 189 8.84 -24.96 25.17
C THR A 189 8.16 -23.73 24.58
N ARG A 190 8.84 -22.57 24.63
CA ARG A 190 8.40 -21.29 24.06
C ARG A 190 8.62 -21.23 22.56
N ALA A 191 7.83 -20.44 21.83
CA ALA A 191 7.92 -20.33 20.37
C ALA A 191 9.32 -20.00 19.85
N TRP A 192 10.03 -19.03 20.44
CA TRP A 192 11.40 -18.67 20.03
C TRP A 192 12.48 -19.73 20.37
N ASN A 193 12.11 -20.81 21.06
CA ASN A 193 12.95 -21.98 21.33
C ASN A 193 12.42 -23.24 20.62
N GLN A 194 11.31 -23.15 19.87
CA GLN A 194 10.83 -24.25 19.05
C GLN A 194 11.67 -24.30 17.77
N GLU A 195 12.13 -25.49 17.43
CA GLU A 195 12.87 -25.76 16.20
C GLU A 195 12.06 -26.74 15.35
N PHE A 196 11.91 -26.42 14.07
CA PHE A 196 11.22 -27.25 13.11
C PHE A 196 12.17 -27.63 11.99
N ARG A 197 12.05 -28.85 11.48
CA ARG A 197 12.70 -29.22 10.24
C ARG A 197 11.93 -28.57 9.09
N GLY A 198 12.58 -27.64 8.39
CA GLY A 198 12.00 -26.94 7.26
C GLY A 198 12.27 -27.64 5.94
N GLU A 199 11.28 -27.59 5.04
CA GLU A 199 11.45 -27.87 3.62
C GLU A 199 11.09 -26.65 2.76
N PRO A 200 11.80 -26.44 1.65
CA PRO A 200 11.51 -25.34 0.74
C PRO A 200 10.11 -25.44 0.15
N VAL A 201 9.38 -24.33 0.18
CA VAL A 201 8.09 -24.23 -0.48
C VAL A 201 8.28 -24.09 -1.98
N LYS A 202 7.40 -24.73 -2.75
CA LYS A 202 7.29 -24.47 -4.18
C LYS A 202 6.67 -23.09 -4.40
N VAL A 203 7.52 -22.08 -4.57
CA VAL A 203 7.11 -20.74 -4.97
C VAL A 203 6.58 -20.77 -6.40
N ALA A 204 5.45 -20.11 -6.63
CA ALA A 204 4.85 -19.92 -7.95
C ALA A 204 4.86 -18.42 -8.32
N ASP A 205 5.26 -18.10 -9.55
CA ASP A 205 5.22 -16.72 -10.03
C ASP A 205 3.76 -16.31 -10.32
N ALA A 206 3.29 -15.29 -9.60
CA ALA A 206 1.96 -14.72 -9.80
C ALA A 206 1.88 -13.82 -11.06
N GLY A 207 3.02 -13.56 -11.71
CA GLY A 207 3.13 -12.72 -12.90
C GLY A 207 3.30 -11.24 -12.55
N GLN A 208 2.77 -10.37 -13.42
CA GLN A 208 2.83 -8.92 -13.27
C GLN A 208 2.06 -8.45 -12.02
N PRO A 209 2.37 -7.25 -11.48
CA PRO A 209 1.61 -6.70 -10.38
C PRO A 209 0.13 -6.51 -10.72
N THR A 210 -0.74 -6.75 -9.74
CA THR A 210 -2.16 -6.47 -9.89
C THR A 210 -2.42 -4.97 -9.74
N TRP A 211 -3.58 -4.49 -10.20
CA TRP A 211 -3.98 -3.10 -10.00
C TRP A 211 -3.92 -2.68 -8.53
N LEU A 212 -4.26 -3.59 -7.61
CA LEU A 212 -4.21 -3.29 -6.18
C LEU A 212 -2.78 -2.98 -5.73
N GLU A 213 -1.84 -3.84 -6.12
CA GLU A 213 -0.41 -3.72 -5.78
C GLU A 213 0.18 -2.42 -6.36
N GLU A 214 -0.17 -2.09 -7.60
CA GLU A 214 0.22 -0.82 -8.23
C GLU A 214 -0.39 0.39 -7.54
N MET A 215 -1.68 0.36 -7.17
CA MET A 215 -2.32 1.49 -6.49
C MET A 215 -1.76 1.74 -5.09
N ARG A 216 -1.31 0.70 -4.37
CA ARG A 216 -0.59 0.85 -3.09
C ARG A 216 0.74 1.59 -3.28
N ALA A 217 1.53 1.20 -4.28
CA ALA A 217 2.78 1.90 -4.61
C ALA A 217 2.53 3.35 -5.06
N VAL A 218 1.51 3.56 -5.90
CA VAL A 218 1.13 4.89 -6.38
C VAL A 218 0.70 5.79 -5.23
N ARG A 219 -0.16 5.34 -4.30
CA ARG A 219 -0.57 6.19 -3.16
C ARG A 219 0.60 6.54 -2.24
N ALA A 220 1.54 5.62 -2.01
CA ALA A 220 2.73 5.88 -1.21
C ALA A 220 3.60 6.98 -1.85
N LEU A 221 3.82 6.90 -3.18
CA LEU A 221 4.53 7.94 -3.93
C LEU A 221 3.80 9.29 -3.92
N TRP A 222 2.46 9.30 -3.97
CA TRP A 222 1.68 10.53 -3.83
C TRP A 222 1.83 11.15 -2.44
N ALA A 223 1.84 10.35 -1.37
CA ALA A 223 2.09 10.85 -0.02
C ALA A 223 3.47 11.51 0.08
N ILE A 224 4.51 10.86 -0.47
CA ILE A 224 5.88 11.41 -0.55
C ILE A 224 5.89 12.74 -1.31
N GLN A 225 5.25 12.78 -2.49
CA GLN A 225 5.20 13.98 -3.33
C GLN A 225 4.49 15.15 -2.63
N ILE A 226 3.39 14.90 -1.92
CA ILE A 226 2.62 15.95 -1.22
C ILE A 226 3.38 16.50 -0.04
N VAL A 227 3.90 15.63 0.84
CA VAL A 227 4.71 16.07 1.99
C VAL A 227 5.89 16.89 1.51
N GLY A 228 6.53 16.46 0.44
CA GLY A 228 7.64 17.20 -0.13
C GLY A 228 7.22 18.59 -0.65
N GLU A 229 6.14 18.69 -1.42
CA GLU A 229 5.68 19.98 -1.94
C GLU A 229 5.25 20.93 -0.81
N MET A 230 4.63 20.41 0.26
CA MET A 230 4.34 21.19 1.45
C MET A 230 5.61 21.72 2.12
N ARG A 231 6.66 20.90 2.24
CA ARG A 231 7.97 21.33 2.78
C ARG A 231 8.63 22.40 1.93
N ARG A 232 8.51 22.33 0.60
CA ARG A 232 9.03 23.33 -0.33
C ARG A 232 8.36 24.68 -0.15
N HIS A 233 7.06 24.66 0.14
CA HIS A 233 6.24 25.86 0.27
C HIS A 233 6.07 26.32 1.73
N LYS A 234 6.86 25.78 2.66
CA LYS A 234 6.71 25.98 4.11
C LYS A 234 6.68 27.46 4.52
N ASP A 235 7.49 28.30 3.88
CA ASP A 235 7.59 29.73 4.20
C ASP A 235 6.37 30.53 3.71
N SER A 236 5.57 29.94 2.82
CA SER A 236 4.31 30.50 2.33
C SER A 236 3.09 29.97 3.08
N LEU A 237 3.27 29.01 4.00
CA LEU A 237 2.19 28.46 4.79
C LEU A 237 1.82 29.43 5.91
N GLN A 238 0.54 29.75 6.04
CA GLN A 238 0.00 30.55 7.16
C GLN A 238 -0.27 29.66 8.39
N TRP A 239 0.59 28.68 8.62
CA TRP A 239 0.45 27.72 9.72
C TRP A 239 1.13 28.23 10.99
N PRO A 240 0.79 27.68 12.17
CA PRO A 240 1.56 27.90 13.39
C PRO A 240 3.04 27.54 13.18
N ILE A 241 3.95 28.30 13.79
CA ILE A 241 5.41 28.10 13.65
C ILE A 241 5.81 26.68 14.06
N GLU A 242 5.24 26.18 15.15
CA GLU A 242 5.46 24.81 15.64
C GLU A 242 5.13 23.76 14.58
N ASP A 243 4.03 23.94 13.85
CA ASP A 243 3.63 23.02 12.77
C ASP A 243 4.58 23.08 11.57
N VAL A 244 5.08 24.27 11.24
CA VAL A 244 6.06 24.48 10.15
C VAL A 244 7.42 23.86 10.49
N GLU A 245 7.86 23.99 11.74
CA GLU A 245 9.07 23.36 12.25
C GLU A 245 8.95 21.84 12.22
N ARG A 246 7.81 21.30 12.71
CA ARG A 246 7.52 19.86 12.65
C ARG A 246 7.47 19.36 11.21
N LEU A 247 6.80 20.06 10.30
CA LEU A 247 6.77 19.73 8.88
C LEU A 247 8.17 19.69 8.26
N SER A 248 9.08 20.59 8.69
CA SER A 248 10.45 20.65 8.17
C SER A 248 11.27 19.40 8.50
N LEU A 249 11.00 18.79 9.67
CA LEU A 249 11.66 17.59 10.18
C LEU A 249 10.94 16.29 9.80
N MET A 250 9.68 16.38 9.35
CA MET A 250 8.82 15.25 9.05
C MET A 250 9.27 14.50 7.78
N ASN A 251 9.42 13.18 7.88
CA ASN A 251 9.45 12.29 6.73
C ASN A 251 8.04 11.92 6.28
N ALA A 252 7.89 11.56 5.01
CA ALA A 252 6.59 11.20 4.47
C ALA A 252 5.95 10.01 5.20
N ALA A 253 6.73 9.09 5.75
CA ALA A 253 6.25 7.94 6.53
C ALA A 253 5.79 8.31 7.96
N ASP A 254 6.19 9.47 8.48
CA ASP A 254 5.89 9.89 9.86
C ASP A 254 4.44 10.36 10.02
N PHE A 255 3.64 10.43 8.95
CA PHE A 255 2.22 10.81 9.05
C PHE A 255 1.39 9.89 9.96
N ALA A 256 1.89 8.67 10.22
CA ALA A 256 1.28 7.69 11.10
C ALA A 256 1.80 7.77 12.56
N SER A 257 2.83 8.59 12.85
CA SER A 257 3.49 8.63 14.16
C SER A 257 2.61 9.16 15.29
N ASP A 258 1.54 9.90 14.99
CA ASP A 258 0.75 10.61 15.99
C ASP A 258 -0.61 9.95 16.31
N VAL A 259 -0.91 8.79 15.70
CA VAL A 259 -2.18 8.08 15.93
C VAL A 259 -2.00 6.97 16.97
N GLU A 260 -2.43 7.22 18.20
CA GLU A 260 -2.48 6.21 19.28
C GLU A 260 -3.15 4.91 18.77
N GLY A 261 -2.41 3.79 18.86
CA GLY A 261 -2.91 2.45 18.59
C GLY A 261 -2.76 1.94 17.15
N ASN A 262 -2.32 2.75 16.17
CA ASN A 262 -2.29 2.36 14.75
C ASN A 262 -1.00 2.76 13.98
N GLN A 263 0.10 3.01 14.70
CA GLN A 263 1.32 3.67 14.19
C GLN A 263 2.15 2.91 13.13
N ALA A 264 2.04 1.59 13.00
CA ALA A 264 3.11 0.80 12.37
C ALA A 264 2.83 0.27 10.95
N MET A 265 1.62 0.37 10.42
CA MET A 265 1.25 -0.46 9.26
C MET A 265 1.07 0.30 7.94
N ALA A 266 0.45 1.48 7.98
CA ALA A 266 0.29 2.33 6.79
C ALA A 266 1.60 3.01 6.37
N SER A 267 2.48 3.29 7.34
CA SER A 267 3.81 3.85 7.10
C SER A 267 4.72 2.91 6.34
N GLU A 268 4.55 1.58 6.46
CA GLU A 268 5.45 0.62 5.80
C GLU A 268 5.35 0.61 4.28
N GLU A 269 4.19 0.95 3.71
CA GLU A 269 4.08 1.21 2.27
C GLU A 269 4.95 2.42 1.88
N VAL A 270 4.90 3.50 2.65
CA VAL A 270 5.69 4.71 2.37
C VAL A 270 7.18 4.46 2.60
N SER A 271 7.57 3.84 3.73
CA SER A 271 8.95 3.51 4.06
C SER A 271 9.57 2.57 3.02
N SER A 272 8.84 1.54 2.55
CA SER A 272 9.36 0.64 1.51
C SER A 272 9.73 1.37 0.21
N VAL A 273 8.90 2.33 -0.20
CA VAL A 273 9.17 3.14 -1.40
C VAL A 273 10.31 4.11 -1.13
N MET A 274 10.37 4.74 0.04
CA MET A 274 11.48 5.63 0.41
C MET A 274 12.82 4.89 0.39
N ASP A 275 12.90 3.70 1.00
CA ASP A 275 14.10 2.85 1.00
C ASP A 275 14.53 2.53 -0.44
N TYR A 276 13.59 2.22 -1.34
CA TYR A 276 13.90 2.01 -2.75
C TYR A 276 14.41 3.28 -3.44
N LEU A 277 13.79 4.44 -3.19
CA LEU A 277 14.22 5.70 -3.78
C LEU A 277 15.65 6.08 -3.36
N GLU A 278 16.09 5.69 -2.16
CA GLU A 278 17.47 5.87 -1.70
C GLU A 278 18.47 5.03 -2.51
N THR A 279 18.08 3.84 -2.99
CA THR A 279 18.95 2.97 -3.80
C THR A 279 19.24 3.48 -5.22
N LEU A 280 18.52 4.49 -5.69
CA LEU A 280 18.69 5.04 -7.04
C LEU A 280 19.92 5.98 -7.17
N GLU A 281 20.91 5.83 -6.27
CA GLU A 281 22.24 6.48 -6.17
C GLU A 281 22.54 7.56 -7.21
N ASP A 282 22.01 8.76 -6.99
CA ASP A 282 22.45 10.01 -7.61
C ASP A 282 22.00 11.22 -6.75
N LEU A 283 22.15 11.07 -5.43
CA LEU A 283 21.56 11.88 -4.35
C LEU A 283 22.34 13.15 -3.99
N GLY A 284 23.31 13.57 -4.81
CA GLY A 284 24.08 14.81 -4.57
C GLY A 284 23.26 16.11 -4.73
N GLN A 285 22.08 16.05 -5.35
CA GLN A 285 21.19 17.18 -5.56
C GLN A 285 19.71 16.74 -5.59
N TYR A 286 19.20 16.19 -4.49
CA TYR A 286 17.75 16.12 -4.31
C TYR A 286 17.22 17.54 -4.03
N GLU A 287 16.86 18.27 -5.08
CA GLU A 287 15.69 19.15 -4.95
C GLU A 287 14.48 18.21 -4.87
N HIS A 288 14.16 17.78 -3.65
CA HIS A 288 13.30 16.66 -3.20
C HIS A 288 11.89 16.49 -3.83
N TYR A 289 11.52 17.18 -4.92
CA TYR A 289 10.11 17.38 -5.28
C TYR A 289 9.77 17.10 -6.76
N ARG A 290 10.70 16.51 -7.50
CA ARG A 290 10.45 15.90 -8.81
C ARG A 290 11.07 14.51 -8.84
N LEU A 291 10.27 13.54 -8.43
CA LEU A 291 10.54 12.12 -8.59
C LEU A 291 11.15 11.83 -9.98
N ARG A 292 12.44 11.42 -10.01
CA ARG A 292 13.15 11.15 -11.27
C ARG A 292 12.52 9.95 -11.98
N ARG A 293 12.61 9.96 -13.31
CA ARG A 293 12.16 8.82 -14.11
C ARG A 293 13.19 7.69 -13.97
N PRO A 294 12.77 6.44 -13.68
CA PRO A 294 13.68 5.31 -13.63
C PRO A 294 14.32 5.05 -15.00
N VAL A 295 15.55 4.52 -15.00
CA VAL A 295 16.37 4.29 -16.22
C VAL A 295 15.75 3.23 -17.13
N SER A 296 15.02 2.26 -16.57
CA SER A 296 14.29 1.22 -17.31
C SER A 296 12.97 0.94 -16.60
N CYS A 297 11.88 0.87 -17.37
CA CYS A 297 10.62 0.31 -16.90
C CYS A 297 10.23 -0.82 -17.86
N SER A 298 10.19 -2.05 -17.38
CA SER A 298 9.40 -3.08 -18.04
C SER A 298 7.94 -2.62 -18.03
N GLY A 299 7.39 -2.34 -19.21
CA GLY A 299 6.00 -1.92 -19.34
C GLY A 299 5.05 -3.08 -19.05
N TRP A 300 4.09 -2.88 -18.16
CA TRP A 300 2.87 -3.69 -18.09
C TRP A 300 1.64 -2.79 -18.15
N ILE A 301 0.51 -3.40 -18.50
CA ILE A 301 -0.79 -2.72 -18.56
C ILE A 301 -1.47 -2.89 -17.22
N THR A 302 -1.72 -1.78 -16.53
CA THR A 302 -2.50 -1.74 -15.30
C THR A 302 -3.98 -2.02 -15.62
N ALA A 303 -4.38 -3.29 -15.60
CA ALA A 303 -5.75 -3.69 -15.86
C ALA A 303 -6.63 -3.44 -14.62
N LEU A 304 -7.77 -2.75 -14.80
CA LEU A 304 -8.76 -2.60 -13.73
C LEU A 304 -9.18 -3.99 -13.18
N PRO A 305 -9.40 -4.12 -11.87
CA PRO A 305 -9.84 -5.38 -11.29
C PRO A 305 -11.25 -5.71 -11.83
N ASN A 306 -11.38 -6.88 -12.46
CA ASN A 306 -12.55 -7.25 -13.26
C ASN A 306 -13.78 -7.70 -12.44
N CYS A 307 -13.71 -7.79 -11.12
CA CYS A 307 -14.67 -8.58 -10.38
C CYS A 307 -15.41 -7.79 -9.30
N SER A 308 -16.74 -7.90 -9.34
CA SER A 308 -17.63 -7.47 -8.25
C SER A 308 -17.15 -8.11 -6.93
N PRO A 309 -17.16 -7.37 -5.80
CA PRO A 309 -16.81 -7.93 -4.50
C PRO A 309 -17.79 -9.00 -4.02
N MET A 310 -19.02 -9.00 -4.56
CA MET A 310 -20.10 -9.90 -4.20
C MET A 310 -20.63 -10.64 -5.42
N CYS A 311 -20.89 -11.94 -5.27
CA CYS A 311 -21.74 -12.71 -6.16
C CYS A 311 -23.02 -13.12 -5.42
N THR A 312 -24.08 -13.26 -6.20
CA THR A 312 -25.42 -13.56 -5.68
C THR A 312 -25.67 -15.05 -5.89
N THR A 313 -25.69 -15.82 -4.80
CA THR A 313 -25.93 -17.27 -4.87
C THR A 313 -27.36 -17.58 -4.42
N VAL A 314 -28.14 -18.27 -5.26
CA VAL A 314 -29.44 -18.82 -4.86
C VAL A 314 -29.17 -20.06 -4.02
N LEU A 315 -29.55 -20.01 -2.74
CA LEU A 315 -29.34 -21.13 -1.82
C LEU A 315 -30.44 -22.17 -1.93
N HIS A 316 -31.69 -21.74 -2.10
CA HIS A 316 -32.84 -22.60 -2.35
C HIS A 316 -34.03 -21.76 -2.83
N TYR A 317 -35.01 -22.44 -3.42
CA TYR A 317 -36.31 -21.87 -3.76
C TYR A 317 -37.28 -22.09 -2.62
N ARG A 318 -38.03 -21.04 -2.27
CA ARG A 318 -39.14 -21.10 -1.31
C ARG A 318 -40.35 -21.76 -1.97
N LYS A 319 -41.29 -22.24 -1.14
CA LYS A 319 -42.52 -22.90 -1.61
C LYS A 319 -43.43 -21.99 -2.47
N ASP A 320 -43.28 -20.68 -2.37
CA ASP A 320 -43.97 -19.67 -3.18
C ASP A 320 -43.28 -19.38 -4.52
N GLY A 321 -42.20 -20.09 -4.86
CA GLY A 321 -41.42 -19.90 -6.09
C GLY A 321 -40.37 -18.79 -6.02
N THR A 322 -40.27 -18.05 -4.90
CA THR A 322 -39.25 -17.02 -4.74
C THR A 322 -37.90 -17.63 -4.33
N SER A 323 -36.80 -17.09 -4.85
CA SER A 323 -35.45 -17.56 -4.50
C SER A 323 -34.95 -16.90 -3.23
N PHE A 324 -34.49 -17.69 -2.25
CA PHE A 324 -33.68 -17.15 -1.17
C PHE A 324 -32.24 -16.96 -1.68
N ILE A 325 -31.86 -15.69 -1.77
CA ILE A 325 -30.60 -15.24 -2.32
C ILE A 325 -29.68 -14.81 -1.17
N ARG A 326 -28.42 -15.25 -1.20
CA ARG A 326 -27.37 -14.73 -0.31
C ARG A 326 -26.25 -14.10 -1.14
N GLY A 327 -25.82 -12.90 -0.73
CA GLY A 327 -24.59 -12.32 -1.22
C GLY A 327 -23.40 -13.05 -0.60
N GLU A 328 -22.56 -13.63 -1.43
CA GLU A 328 -21.29 -14.24 -1.03
C GLU A 328 -20.13 -13.45 -1.61
N GLN A 329 -19.03 -13.39 -0.86
CA GLN A 329 -17.81 -12.76 -1.35
C GLN A 329 -17.24 -13.58 -2.51
N THR A 330 -16.90 -12.90 -3.60
CA THR A 330 -16.22 -13.54 -4.73
C THR A 330 -14.85 -14.07 -4.30
N LEU A 331 -14.36 -15.07 -5.04
CA LEU A 331 -13.03 -15.61 -4.80
C LEU A 331 -11.97 -14.51 -4.92
N ASP A 332 -12.12 -13.59 -5.88
CA ASP A 332 -11.24 -12.43 -6.03
C ASP A 332 -11.28 -11.50 -4.82
N TYR A 333 -12.44 -11.25 -4.22
CA TYR A 333 -12.51 -10.46 -2.99
C TYR A 333 -11.73 -11.13 -1.86
N LYS A 334 -11.89 -12.45 -1.68
CA LYS A 334 -11.18 -13.21 -0.66
C LYS A 334 -9.67 -13.23 -0.89
N TRP A 335 -9.24 -13.23 -2.14
CA TRP A 335 -7.84 -13.11 -2.53
C TRP A 335 -7.28 -11.69 -2.48
N GLY A 336 -8.10 -10.69 -2.14
CA GLY A 336 -7.64 -9.32 -2.10
C GLY A 336 -7.51 -8.67 -3.49
N ARG A 337 -8.23 -9.13 -4.50
CA ARG A 337 -8.07 -8.70 -5.90
C ARG A 337 -9.15 -7.73 -6.40
N THR A 338 -9.93 -7.14 -5.50
CA THR A 338 -11.00 -6.18 -5.86
C THR A 338 -10.66 -4.75 -5.44
N LYS A 339 -11.33 -3.74 -6.03
CA LYS A 339 -11.13 -2.32 -5.66
C LYS A 339 -11.31 -2.08 -4.16
N GLY A 340 -12.29 -2.73 -3.54
CA GLY A 340 -12.59 -2.57 -2.11
C GLY A 340 -11.52 -3.13 -1.17
N ASN A 341 -10.56 -3.91 -1.67
CA ASN A 341 -9.42 -4.37 -0.86
C ASN A 341 -8.31 -3.30 -0.75
N LEU A 342 -8.37 -2.20 -1.51
CA LEU A 342 -7.42 -1.09 -1.39
C LEU A 342 -7.59 -0.32 -0.08
N ASP A 343 -8.81 -0.32 0.45
CA ASP A 343 -9.17 0.28 1.74
C ASP A 343 -8.77 -0.63 2.92
N GLN A 344 -8.19 -1.81 2.66
CA GLN A 344 -7.71 -2.75 3.67
C GLN A 344 -6.17 -2.81 3.68
N SER A 345 -5.57 -3.15 4.82
CA SER A 345 -4.13 -3.41 4.92
C SER A 345 -3.71 -4.51 3.95
N ALA A 346 -2.47 -4.44 3.44
CA ALA A 346 -1.95 -5.50 2.60
C ALA A 346 -1.88 -6.80 3.41
N SER A 347 -2.05 -7.95 2.76
CA SER A 347 -2.07 -9.23 3.48
C SER A 347 -0.76 -9.49 4.22
N GLY A 348 0.38 -9.07 3.66
CA GLY A 348 1.66 -9.13 4.35
C GLY A 348 1.71 -8.27 5.61
N ILE A 349 1.16 -7.06 5.56
CA ILE A 349 1.09 -6.14 6.70
C ILE A 349 0.18 -6.68 7.80
N SER A 350 -1.00 -7.18 7.43
CA SER A 350 -1.92 -7.81 8.39
C SER A 350 -1.27 -9.00 9.11
N LEU A 351 -0.56 -9.87 8.39
CA LEU A 351 0.12 -11.01 9.00
C LEU A 351 1.32 -10.57 9.85
N PHE A 352 2.06 -9.55 9.40
CA PHE A 352 3.16 -8.96 10.16
C PHE A 352 2.70 -8.35 11.49
N ASP A 353 1.50 -7.78 11.56
CA ASP A 353 0.95 -7.27 12.83
C ASP A 353 0.86 -8.36 13.90
N TYR A 354 0.40 -9.55 13.50
CA TYR A 354 0.33 -10.72 14.38
C TYR A 354 1.71 -11.31 14.70
N LEU A 355 2.66 -11.19 13.79
CA LEU A 355 4.02 -11.69 13.93
C LEU A 355 4.87 -10.79 14.84
N SER A 356 4.70 -9.46 14.78
CA SER A 356 5.56 -8.50 15.48
C SER A 356 5.09 -8.19 16.90
N LYS A 357 3.78 -8.30 17.19
CA LYS A 357 3.21 -7.91 18.49
C LYS A 357 3.17 -9.07 19.51
N PRO A 358 3.38 -8.79 20.81
CA PRO A 358 3.06 -9.74 21.87
C PRO A 358 1.56 -10.01 21.91
N ARG A 359 1.13 -11.27 22.01
CA ARG A 359 -0.30 -11.59 22.20
C ARG A 359 -0.74 -11.14 23.59
N PHE A 360 -1.88 -10.44 23.68
CA PHE A 360 -2.47 -9.77 24.85
C PHE A 360 -2.83 -10.65 26.07
N ARG A 361 -2.17 -11.78 26.34
CA ARG A 361 -2.40 -12.54 27.58
C ARG A 361 -1.09 -12.95 28.26
N PRO A 362 -0.97 -12.77 29.60
CA PRO A 362 0.24 -13.07 30.37
C PRO A 362 0.60 -14.57 30.47
N ARG A 363 -0.02 -15.44 29.67
CA ARG A 363 0.20 -16.91 29.61
C ARG A 363 0.28 -17.49 28.19
N GLY A 364 0.19 -16.70 27.12
CA GLY A 364 0.22 -17.20 25.74
C GLY A 364 1.63 -17.26 25.15
N CYS A 365 2.02 -18.37 24.54
CA CYS A 365 3.20 -18.44 23.69
C CYS A 365 3.02 -17.54 22.45
N GLY A 366 4.01 -16.66 22.26
CA GLY A 366 4.01 -15.59 21.26
C GLY A 366 4.62 -16.00 19.92
N SER A 367 4.79 -15.00 19.05
CA SER A 367 5.58 -15.12 17.82
C SER A 367 7.02 -15.59 18.12
N PRO A 368 7.65 -16.39 17.23
CA PRO A 368 9.06 -16.75 17.40
C PRO A 368 10.02 -15.57 17.22
N ILE A 369 9.55 -14.49 16.62
CA ILE A 369 10.30 -13.27 16.30
C ILE A 369 9.51 -12.02 16.73
N GLU A 370 8.93 -12.06 17.93
CA GLU A 370 8.27 -10.89 18.54
C GLU A 370 9.23 -9.69 18.55
N GLY A 371 8.72 -8.52 18.14
CA GLY A 371 9.49 -7.27 18.06
C GLY A 371 10.31 -7.11 16.78
N VAL A 372 10.26 -8.07 15.84
CA VAL A 372 10.88 -7.95 14.51
C VAL A 372 10.44 -6.66 13.81
N LYS A 373 11.37 -6.01 13.11
CA LYS A 373 11.11 -4.81 12.31
C LYS A 373 10.74 -5.18 10.88
N PHE A 374 10.00 -4.31 10.20
CA PHE A 374 9.55 -4.63 8.85
C PHE A 374 10.65 -4.48 7.78
N ASN A 375 11.78 -3.85 8.11
CA ASN A 375 12.86 -3.48 7.20
C ASN A 375 13.27 -4.62 6.24
N SER A 376 13.48 -5.83 6.75
CA SER A 376 13.91 -6.99 5.95
C SER A 376 12.83 -7.50 4.98
N PHE A 377 11.55 -7.15 5.21
CA PHE A 377 10.43 -7.53 4.36
C PHE A 377 10.07 -6.46 3.31
N ARG A 378 10.51 -5.21 3.49
CA ARG A 378 10.30 -4.11 2.53
C ARG A 378 10.81 -4.41 1.11
N PRO A 379 12.07 -4.84 0.90
CA PRO A 379 12.57 -5.11 -0.44
C PRO A 379 11.88 -6.32 -1.09
N LEU A 380 11.18 -7.15 -0.32
CA LEU A 380 10.37 -8.26 -0.83
C LEU A 380 8.98 -7.80 -1.29
N GLY A 381 8.58 -6.55 -1.05
CA GLY A 381 7.28 -6.00 -1.44
C GLY A 381 6.10 -6.42 -0.57
N PHE A 382 6.33 -6.98 0.62
CA PHE A 382 5.27 -7.53 1.48
C PHE A 382 4.25 -6.48 1.96
N ALA A 383 4.61 -5.18 1.89
CA ALA A 383 3.69 -4.08 2.13
C ALA A 383 2.65 -3.86 1.00
N PHE A 384 2.84 -4.48 -0.17
CA PHE A 384 2.05 -4.21 -1.38
C PHE A 384 1.26 -5.42 -1.85
N TRP A 385 1.80 -6.62 -1.66
CA TRP A 385 1.26 -7.84 -2.21
C TRP A 385 -0.16 -8.16 -1.73
N ASP A 386 -0.99 -8.57 -2.70
CA ASP A 386 -2.30 -9.13 -2.41
C ASP A 386 -2.19 -10.54 -1.81
N MET A 387 -3.31 -11.05 -1.27
CA MET A 387 -3.31 -12.35 -0.60
C MET A 387 -2.95 -13.48 -1.56
N TRP A 388 -3.36 -13.36 -2.83
CA TRP A 388 -3.07 -14.35 -3.85
C TRP A 388 -1.57 -14.47 -4.10
N ARG A 389 -0.86 -13.36 -4.29
CA ARG A 389 0.60 -13.38 -4.45
C ARG A 389 1.27 -13.91 -3.19
N MET A 390 0.88 -13.44 -2.00
CA MET A 390 1.45 -13.94 -0.75
C MET A 390 1.24 -15.44 -0.57
N TYR A 391 0.08 -15.98 -1.00
CA TYR A 391 -0.18 -17.42 -1.01
C TYR A 391 0.73 -18.17 -1.99
N LEU A 392 0.90 -17.68 -3.22
CA LEU A 392 1.78 -18.29 -4.23
C LEU A 392 3.26 -18.25 -3.83
N LEU A 393 3.66 -17.25 -3.04
CA LEU A 393 4.99 -17.18 -2.42
C LEU A 393 5.14 -18.13 -1.22
N GLY A 394 4.09 -18.83 -0.80
CA GLY A 394 4.12 -19.68 0.40
C GLY A 394 4.09 -18.90 1.72
N MET A 395 3.76 -17.62 1.69
CA MET A 395 3.82 -16.69 2.83
C MET A 395 2.46 -16.46 3.50
N HIS A 396 1.39 -17.02 2.95
CA HIS A 396 0.03 -16.84 3.46
C HIS A 396 -0.86 -18.08 3.23
N SER A 397 -1.89 -18.22 4.06
CA SER A 397 -2.93 -19.26 3.93
C SER A 397 -3.81 -19.09 2.70
N PRO A 398 -4.38 -20.19 2.16
CA PRO A 398 -5.34 -20.11 1.08
C PRO A 398 -6.63 -19.41 1.52
N ALA A 399 -7.28 -18.71 0.58
CA ALA A 399 -8.52 -17.97 0.81
C ALA A 399 -9.61 -18.82 1.49
N GLY A 400 -10.23 -18.25 2.53
CA GLY A 400 -11.35 -18.88 3.24
C GLY A 400 -10.95 -19.90 4.32
N ARG A 401 -9.65 -20.09 4.60
CA ARG A 401 -9.14 -20.92 5.73
C ARG A 401 -8.41 -20.08 6.80
N HIS A 402 -8.90 -18.87 7.08
CA HIS A 402 -8.36 -17.99 8.12
C HIS A 402 -8.80 -18.48 9.52
N TRP A 403 -8.13 -19.49 10.03
CA TRP A 403 -8.18 -19.85 11.44
C TRP A 403 -6.88 -19.40 12.09
N LEU A 404 -6.95 -18.79 13.28
CA LEU A 404 -5.82 -18.30 14.09
C LEU A 404 -4.68 -19.32 14.29
N MET A 405 -4.95 -20.62 14.12
CA MET A 405 -4.00 -21.73 14.22
C MET A 405 -3.26 -22.02 12.91
N ASN A 406 -3.83 -21.67 11.75
CA ASN A 406 -3.19 -21.87 10.44
C ASN A 406 -2.12 -20.80 10.16
N GLU A 407 -2.23 -19.63 10.78
CA GLU A 407 -1.31 -18.51 10.55
C GLU A 407 0.07 -18.74 11.17
N THR A 408 0.16 -19.52 12.25
CA THR A 408 1.45 -19.79 12.92
C THR A 408 2.37 -20.70 12.11
N LYS A 409 1.85 -21.51 11.19
CA LYS A 409 2.68 -22.21 10.19
C LYS A 409 3.43 -21.21 9.30
N TYR A 410 2.78 -20.11 8.93
CA TYR A 410 3.40 -19.09 8.09
C TYR A 410 4.40 -18.21 8.85
N PHE A 411 4.34 -18.16 10.19
CA PHE A 411 5.41 -17.50 10.96
C PHE A 411 6.77 -18.16 10.74
N TYR A 412 6.81 -19.48 10.52
CA TYR A 412 8.06 -20.16 10.18
C TYR A 412 8.57 -19.75 8.79
N ALA A 413 7.67 -19.62 7.81
CA ALA A 413 8.02 -19.11 6.49
C ALA A 413 8.60 -17.69 6.56
N TRP A 414 7.99 -16.82 7.36
CA TRP A 414 8.47 -15.44 7.58
C TRP A 414 9.79 -15.38 8.31
N GLU A 415 9.99 -16.21 9.33
CA GLU A 415 11.30 -16.34 9.99
C GLU A 415 12.38 -16.82 9.01
N SER A 416 12.05 -17.77 8.13
CA SER A 416 13.03 -18.41 7.25
C SER A 416 13.61 -17.51 6.15
N VAL A 417 12.93 -16.40 5.84
CA VAL A 417 13.39 -15.44 4.82
C VAL A 417 14.15 -14.26 5.44
N LEU A 418 14.27 -14.20 6.77
CA LEU A 418 15.06 -13.20 7.46
C LEU A 418 16.56 -13.54 7.42
N PRO A 419 17.44 -12.53 7.49
CA PRO A 419 18.86 -12.74 7.75
C PRO A 419 19.08 -13.58 9.01
N PRO A 420 19.93 -14.64 8.98
CA PRO A 420 20.14 -15.51 10.14
C PRO A 420 20.63 -14.79 11.40
N ASP A 421 21.45 -13.74 11.21
CA ASP A 421 21.96 -12.92 12.32
C ASP A 421 20.85 -12.11 12.99
N GLU A 422 19.88 -11.61 12.20
CA GLU A 422 18.71 -10.89 12.71
C GLU A 422 17.83 -11.83 13.55
N VAL A 423 17.53 -13.02 13.03
CA VAL A 423 16.75 -14.04 13.77
C VAL A 423 17.43 -14.41 15.09
N THR A 424 18.74 -14.64 15.05
CA THR A 424 19.52 -15.01 16.23
C THR A 424 19.49 -13.90 17.29
N SER A 425 19.67 -12.65 16.87
CA SER A 425 19.62 -11.47 17.72
C SER A 425 18.25 -11.30 18.39
N ILE A 426 17.16 -11.39 17.61
CA ILE A 426 15.79 -11.28 18.11
C ILE A 426 15.51 -12.37 19.15
N LYS A 427 15.81 -13.63 18.84
CA LYS A 427 15.58 -14.76 19.76
C LYS A 427 16.41 -14.65 21.03
N ALA A 428 17.65 -14.14 20.94
CA ALA A 428 18.47 -13.87 22.12
C ALA A 428 17.87 -12.79 23.02
N GLY A 429 17.39 -11.68 22.43
CA GLY A 429 16.69 -10.62 23.15
C GLY A 429 15.41 -11.11 23.85
N LEU A 430 14.62 -11.96 23.18
CA LEU A 430 13.42 -12.57 23.78
C LEU A 430 13.75 -13.48 24.97
N ARG A 431 14.84 -14.25 24.87
CA ARG A 431 15.34 -15.08 25.99
C ARG A 431 15.74 -14.22 27.18
N GLN A 432 16.47 -13.13 26.96
CA GLN A 432 16.89 -12.21 28.01
C GLN A 432 15.70 -11.51 28.68
N LYS A 433 14.77 -10.96 27.88
CA LYS A 433 13.54 -10.32 28.38
C LYS A 433 12.76 -11.28 29.28
N PHE A 434 12.61 -12.53 28.86
CA PHE A 434 11.92 -13.55 29.65
C PHE A 434 12.64 -13.89 30.96
N GLN A 435 13.98 -13.94 30.97
CA GLN A 435 14.74 -14.17 32.20
C GLN A 435 14.50 -13.03 33.21
N ASN A 436 14.54 -11.78 32.75
CA ASN A 436 14.27 -10.60 33.58
C ASN A 436 12.85 -10.64 34.17
N GLU A 437 11.83 -10.92 33.34
CA GLU A 437 10.43 -11.03 33.80
C GLU A 437 10.25 -12.12 34.87
N MET A 438 10.96 -13.24 34.74
CA MET A 438 10.89 -14.33 35.71
C MET A 438 11.60 -13.98 37.02
N GLU A 439 12.69 -13.22 36.96
CA GLU A 439 13.41 -12.72 38.13
C GLU A 439 12.58 -11.68 38.89
N GLU A 440 11.98 -10.72 38.19
CA GLU A 440 11.05 -9.74 38.77
C GLU A 440 9.89 -10.42 39.50
N ARG A 441 9.27 -11.44 38.89
CA ARG A 441 8.19 -12.21 39.54
C ARG A 441 8.66 -12.97 40.78
N ARG A 442 9.89 -13.49 40.77
CA ARG A 442 10.46 -14.16 41.95
C ARG A 442 10.70 -13.15 43.08
N GLN A 443 11.24 -11.98 42.75
CA GLN A 443 11.44 -10.90 43.72
C GLN A 443 10.09 -10.39 44.28
N GLU A 444 9.07 -10.23 43.44
CA GLU A 444 7.72 -9.83 43.86
C GLU A 444 7.08 -10.89 44.78
N ALA A 445 7.21 -12.18 44.44
CA ALA A 445 6.70 -13.27 45.27
C ALA A 445 7.43 -13.35 46.63
N GLN A 446 8.73 -13.07 46.65
CA GLN A 446 9.51 -13.00 47.90
C GLN A 446 9.06 -11.81 48.77
N ARG A 447 8.82 -10.64 48.18
CA ARG A 447 8.29 -9.47 48.91
C ARG A 447 6.91 -9.75 49.52
N ARG A 448 6.00 -10.34 48.76
CA ARG A 448 4.66 -10.72 49.25
C ARG A 448 4.66 -11.77 50.36
N ASN A 449 5.73 -12.55 50.50
CA ASN A 449 5.88 -13.54 51.57
C ASN A 449 6.59 -12.97 52.83
N GLN A 450 7.11 -11.74 52.76
CA GLN A 450 7.79 -11.05 53.87
C GLN A 450 6.91 -9.97 54.54
N GLU A 451 5.83 -9.56 53.88
CA GLU A 451 4.70 -8.79 54.44
C GLU A 451 3.65 -9.74 55.05
#